data_AF-A0AA88Q4C1-F1
#
_entry.id   AF-A0AA88Q4C1-F1
#
_cell.length_a   1.000
_cell.length_b   1.000
_cell.length_c   1.000
_cell.angle_alpha   90.00
_cell.angle_beta   90.00
_cell.angle_gamma   90.00
#
_symmetry.space_group_name_H-M   'P 1'
#
loop_
_entity.id
_entity.type
_entity.pdbx_description
1 polymer ?
#
loop_
_entity_poly.entity_id
_entity_poly.type
_entity_poly.pdbx_seq_one_letter_code
_entity_poly.pdbx_strand_id
1 'polypeptide(L)'
;MLCLCLYVPVHNSDQVEVEYFESNGLPSELKSLKSLSVLLPSQEFSTYRKWRKKTMKTEEREHDGELDFEEFVHYLQDHEKDLKLVFKNLDRKIAGQVNANDIVNSLRDLGVHISLQQAERVLQSMDKNGTMTIDCNEWKKYPTLQPAENIPEIILYWKHSTIFDVGENMMVPDEFTSEEHMTGMWWRHLVAGGGAGAVSRTCTAPLDRLKVLMQVHGSHGNKLCIVSGLAQMIKEGGMRSLWRGNGINVIKIAPETALKFMAYEQIKRLMGSSQETLGIGERFLAGSLAGVIAQSAIYPMEVLKTRLALRKTGQYKGISDCAKQILKGEGVSAFYKGYVPNMLGIIPYAGIDLAVYETLKNTWLQRYGTENADPGVFVLLACGTVSSTCGQLASYPLALIRTRMQAQATIEGASQVSMTGLFKQIVKTEGPTGLYRGLTPNFLKVIPAVSISYVVYEHIKSTLGVQSR
;
A
#
# COMPACT_ATOMS: atom_id res chain seq x y z
N MET A 1 7.25 4.55 -33.47
CA MET A 1 8.71 4.42 -33.31
C MET A 1 8.94 3.74 -31.99
N LEU A 2 9.41 2.49 -31.98
CA LEU A 2 9.98 1.88 -30.78
C LEU A 2 11.26 2.65 -30.48
N CYS A 3 11.15 3.65 -29.60
CA CYS A 3 12.27 4.51 -29.24
C CYS A 3 13.11 3.80 -28.17
N LEU A 4 14.23 3.22 -28.58
CA LEU A 4 15.29 2.80 -27.66
C LEU A 4 16.41 3.84 -27.70
N CYS A 5 16.71 4.41 -26.54
CA CYS A 5 17.87 5.28 -26.33
C CYS A 5 19.15 4.43 -26.38
N LEU A 6 19.81 4.38 -27.54
CA LEU A 6 21.18 3.88 -27.59
C LEU A 6 22.11 5.03 -27.18
N TYR A 7 22.73 4.91 -26.01
CA TYR A 7 23.82 5.81 -25.61
C TYR A 7 25.05 5.47 -26.46
N VAL A 8 25.22 6.18 -27.59
CA VAL A 8 26.41 6.08 -28.42
C VAL A 8 27.31 7.27 -28.07
N PRO A 9 28.46 7.07 -27.41
CA PRO A 9 29.43 8.14 -27.27
C PRO A 9 30.00 8.47 -28.65
N VAL A 10 29.57 9.59 -29.23
CA VAL A 10 30.19 10.13 -30.45
C VAL A 10 31.58 10.63 -30.05
N HIS A 11 32.63 10.07 -30.65
CA HIS A 11 33.97 10.60 -30.45
C HIS A 11 33.98 12.06 -30.95
N ASN A 12 34.29 12.98 -30.03
CA ASN A 12 34.55 14.41 -30.24
C ASN A 12 33.40 15.44 -30.04
N SER A 13 32.36 15.14 -29.26
CA SER A 13 31.44 16.16 -28.74
C SER A 13 31.27 16.06 -27.22
N ASP A 14 31.54 17.16 -26.50
CA ASP A 14 31.29 17.29 -25.04
C ASP A 14 29.78 17.38 -24.68
N GLN A 15 28.90 17.04 -25.63
CA GLN A 15 27.45 16.95 -25.42
C GLN A 15 26.98 15.56 -25.83
N VAL A 16 26.37 14.86 -24.86
CA VAL A 16 25.67 13.60 -25.08
C VAL A 16 24.39 13.90 -25.85
N GLU A 17 24.47 13.91 -27.19
CA GLU A 17 23.27 13.93 -28.03
C GLU A 17 22.66 12.52 -28.09
N VAL A 18 21.34 12.44 -27.94
CA VAL A 18 20.57 11.19 -27.95
C VAL A 18 19.77 11.14 -29.25
N GLU A 19 20.04 10.15 -30.09
CA GLU A 19 19.31 9.91 -31.35
C GLU A 19 18.49 8.61 -31.29
N TYR A 20 17.30 8.63 -31.91
CA TYR A 20 16.35 7.52 -31.96
C TYR A 20 16.33 6.87 -33.35
N PHE A 21 16.49 5.54 -33.43
CA PHE A 21 16.53 4.81 -34.69
C PHE A 21 15.37 3.83 -34.85
N GLU A 22 14.85 3.67 -36.08
CA GLU A 22 13.93 2.59 -36.43
C GLU A 22 14.70 1.28 -36.65
N SER A 23 14.05 0.13 -36.43
CA SER A 23 14.65 -1.21 -36.60
C SER A 23 15.26 -1.43 -38.00
N ASN A 24 14.69 -0.79 -39.02
CA ASN A 24 15.17 -0.83 -40.40
C ASN A 24 16.13 0.32 -40.77
N GLY A 25 16.27 1.34 -39.90
CA GLY A 25 17.00 2.58 -40.12
C GLY A 25 18.29 2.73 -39.30
N LEU A 26 18.77 1.66 -38.68
CA LEU A 26 20.02 1.67 -37.89
C LEU A 26 21.24 2.04 -38.77
N PRO A 27 22.06 3.02 -38.37
CA PRO A 27 23.31 3.40 -39.04
C PRO A 27 24.19 2.20 -39.34
N SER A 28 24.86 2.22 -40.49
CA SER A 28 25.81 1.17 -40.92
C SER A 28 26.96 0.94 -39.93
N GLU A 29 27.30 1.96 -39.14
CA GLU A 29 28.31 1.90 -38.08
C GLU A 29 27.93 0.93 -36.95
N LEU A 30 26.65 0.92 -36.53
CA LEU A 30 26.14 0.01 -35.49
C LEU A 30 26.08 -1.46 -35.96
N LYS A 31 25.91 -1.68 -37.27
CA LYS A 31 25.91 -3.03 -37.87
C LYS A 31 27.29 -3.71 -37.84
N SER A 32 28.36 -2.97 -37.53
CA SER A 32 29.73 -3.48 -37.43
C SER A 32 30.14 -3.94 -36.03
N LEU A 33 29.31 -3.65 -35.01
CA LEU A 33 29.55 -4.02 -33.63
C LEU A 33 29.18 -5.50 -33.42
N LYS A 34 30.19 -6.35 -33.24
CA LYS A 34 30.02 -7.77 -32.90
C LYS A 34 29.62 -8.00 -31.44
N SER A 35 29.97 -7.09 -30.55
CA SER A 35 29.50 -7.09 -29.17
C SER A 35 28.93 -5.72 -28.84
N LEU A 36 27.63 -5.71 -28.56
CA LEU A 36 26.95 -4.54 -28.02
C LEU A 36 27.16 -4.64 -26.51
N SER A 37 28.24 -4.04 -26.00
CA SER A 37 28.42 -3.83 -24.57
C SER A 37 27.43 -2.75 -24.11
N VAL A 38 26.15 -3.11 -24.00
CA VAL A 38 25.08 -2.11 -23.89
C VAL A 38 24.84 -1.70 -22.45
N LEU A 39 24.88 -0.39 -22.26
CA LEU A 39 24.17 0.38 -21.24
C LEU A 39 22.64 0.33 -21.48
N LEU A 40 22.03 -0.86 -21.45
CA LEU A 40 20.57 -0.96 -21.37
C LEU A 40 20.15 -0.61 -19.93
N PRO A 41 19.07 0.16 -19.72
CA PRO A 41 18.39 0.18 -18.45
C PRO A 41 18.16 -1.25 -17.97
N SER A 42 18.48 -1.54 -16.70
CA SER A 42 18.46 -2.89 -16.12
C SER A 42 17.16 -3.67 -16.39
N GLN A 43 16.05 -2.95 -16.54
CA GLN A 43 14.72 -3.48 -16.81
C GLN A 43 14.56 -4.06 -18.23
N GLU A 44 15.07 -3.39 -19.27
CA GLU A 44 15.00 -3.84 -20.67
C GLU A 44 15.87 -5.07 -20.92
N PHE A 45 17.03 -5.12 -20.25
CA PHE A 45 17.92 -6.28 -20.30
C PHE A 45 17.28 -7.54 -19.71
N SER A 46 16.46 -7.39 -18.66
CA SER A 46 15.73 -8.51 -18.04
C SER A 46 14.68 -9.11 -18.98
N THR A 47 14.02 -8.27 -19.77
CA THR A 47 12.99 -8.65 -20.74
C THR A 47 13.60 -9.37 -21.93
N TYR A 48 14.67 -8.82 -22.48
CA TYR A 48 15.44 -9.47 -23.54
C TYR A 48 15.88 -10.88 -23.12
N ARG A 49 16.39 -11.05 -21.88
CA ARG A 49 16.79 -12.36 -21.36
C ARG A 49 15.62 -13.36 -21.28
N LYS A 50 14.40 -12.90 -20.94
CA LYS A 50 13.20 -13.75 -20.93
C LYS A 50 12.78 -14.17 -22.34
N TRP A 51 12.74 -13.23 -23.28
CA TRP A 51 12.46 -13.52 -24.68
C TRP A 51 13.48 -14.51 -25.24
N ARG A 52 14.78 -14.29 -24.99
CA ARG A 52 15.87 -15.20 -25.36
C ARG A 52 15.65 -16.62 -24.86
N LYS A 53 15.32 -16.78 -23.57
CA LYS A 53 15.01 -18.10 -22.98
C LYS A 53 13.79 -18.78 -23.62
N LYS A 54 12.76 -18.02 -23.96
CA LYS A 54 11.51 -18.52 -24.56
C LYS A 54 11.70 -18.93 -26.02
N THR A 55 12.41 -18.12 -26.79
CA THR A 55 12.52 -18.25 -28.25
C THR A 55 13.68 -19.16 -28.67
N MET A 56 14.82 -19.10 -27.96
CA MET A 56 16.04 -19.78 -28.42
C MET A 56 16.26 -21.20 -27.89
N LYS A 57 15.48 -21.72 -26.92
CA LYS A 57 15.50 -23.14 -26.44
C LYS A 57 16.89 -23.82 -26.33
N THR A 58 17.97 -23.08 -26.12
CA THR A 58 19.33 -23.63 -26.13
C THR A 58 19.95 -23.37 -24.77
N GLU A 59 20.17 -24.43 -24.00
CA GLU A 59 20.85 -24.42 -22.69
C GLU A 59 22.37 -24.23 -22.81
N GLU A 60 22.92 -24.03 -24.01
CA GLU A 60 24.36 -24.03 -24.20
C GLU A 60 24.89 -22.64 -24.53
N ARG A 61 25.70 -22.13 -23.59
CA ARG A 61 26.52 -20.90 -23.59
C ARG A 61 25.87 -19.70 -22.89
N GLU A 62 25.77 -19.78 -21.56
CA GLU A 62 26.00 -18.61 -20.69
C GLU A 62 27.48 -18.22 -20.74
N HIS A 63 28.00 -17.85 -21.91
CA HIS A 63 29.31 -17.24 -22.02
C HIS A 63 29.12 -15.74 -22.32
N ASP A 64 29.41 -14.98 -21.27
CA ASP A 64 29.52 -13.53 -21.18
C ASP A 64 28.30 -12.70 -21.55
N GLY A 65 28.10 -11.61 -20.81
CA GLY A 65 27.01 -10.65 -20.96
C GLY A 65 27.07 -9.82 -22.25
N GLU A 66 27.51 -10.42 -23.36
CA GLU A 66 27.57 -9.81 -24.68
C GLU A 66 26.28 -10.11 -25.45
N LEU A 67 25.54 -9.06 -25.80
CA LEU A 67 24.43 -9.12 -26.73
C LEU A 67 24.98 -9.19 -28.15
N ASP A 68 24.58 -10.23 -28.90
CA ASP A 68 24.75 -10.26 -30.35
C ASP A 68 23.76 -9.28 -31.00
N PHE A 69 24.25 -8.44 -31.91
CA PHE A 69 23.43 -7.40 -32.55
C PHE A 69 22.30 -8.00 -33.37
N GLU A 70 22.56 -9.11 -34.08
CA GLU A 70 21.56 -9.78 -34.91
C GLU A 70 20.45 -10.38 -34.04
N GLU A 71 20.81 -11.00 -32.92
CA GLU A 71 19.85 -11.47 -31.90
C GLU A 71 19.01 -10.31 -31.32
N PHE A 72 19.64 -9.18 -31.00
CA PHE A 72 18.93 -8.01 -30.47
C PHE A 72 17.97 -7.39 -31.48
N VAL A 73 18.35 -7.29 -32.76
CA VAL A 73 17.46 -6.84 -33.84
C VAL A 73 16.27 -7.78 -33.98
N HIS A 74 16.48 -9.09 -33.88
CA HIS A 74 15.38 -10.06 -33.93
C HIS A 74 14.41 -9.91 -32.74
N TYR A 75 14.93 -9.68 -31.53
CA TYR A 75 14.11 -9.35 -30.36
C TYR A 75 13.22 -8.13 -30.60
N LEU A 76 13.78 -7.05 -31.15
CA LEU A 76 13.03 -5.82 -31.43
C LEU A 76 11.96 -6.03 -32.49
N GLN A 77 12.26 -6.81 -33.54
CA GLN A 77 11.30 -7.13 -34.59
C GLN A 77 10.13 -7.95 -34.05
N ASP A 78 10.36 -8.91 -33.17
CA ASP A 78 9.30 -9.71 -32.57
C ASP A 78 8.45 -8.89 -31.61
N HIS A 79 9.07 -8.05 -30.77
CA HIS A 79 8.34 -7.14 -29.90
C HIS A 79 7.45 -6.16 -30.69
N GLU A 80 7.92 -5.66 -31.84
CA GLU A 80 7.11 -4.82 -32.72
C GLU A 80 5.92 -5.59 -33.33
N LYS A 81 6.10 -6.87 -33.67
CA LYS A 81 5.01 -7.72 -34.17
C LYS A 81 3.95 -7.95 -33.10
N ASP A 82 4.36 -8.22 -31.86
CA ASP A 82 3.44 -8.46 -30.75
C ASP A 82 2.61 -7.21 -30.45
N LEU A 83 3.25 -6.03 -30.37
CA LEU A 83 2.54 -4.76 -30.19
C LEU A 83 1.53 -4.46 -31.31
N LYS A 84 1.87 -4.79 -32.57
CA LYS A 84 0.95 -4.67 -33.71
C LYS A 84 -0.22 -5.66 -33.60
N LEU A 85 0.02 -6.86 -33.09
CA LEU A 85 -0.99 -7.89 -32.93
C LEU A 85 -1.99 -7.50 -31.83
N VAL A 86 -1.49 -6.96 -30.71
CA VAL A 86 -2.34 -6.43 -29.64
C VAL A 86 -3.17 -5.23 -30.12
N PHE A 87 -2.57 -4.31 -30.88
CA PHE A 87 -3.30 -3.19 -31.48
C PHE A 87 -4.44 -3.67 -32.40
N LYS A 88 -4.18 -4.66 -33.26
CA LYS A 88 -5.21 -5.26 -34.14
C LYS A 88 -6.32 -5.95 -33.36
N ASN A 89 -6.02 -6.57 -32.22
CA ASN A 89 -7.03 -7.21 -31.39
C ASN A 89 -7.92 -6.17 -30.66
N LEU A 90 -7.38 -4.99 -30.36
CA LEU A 90 -8.12 -3.85 -29.81
C LEU A 90 -8.96 -3.14 -30.88
N ASP A 91 -8.42 -2.93 -32.09
CA ASP A 91 -9.11 -2.33 -33.24
C ASP A 91 -10.08 -3.31 -33.92
N ARG A 92 -11.18 -3.63 -33.24
CA ARG A 92 -12.20 -4.58 -33.73
C ARG A 92 -12.89 -4.15 -35.02
N LYS A 93 -12.95 -2.84 -35.26
CA LYS A 93 -13.59 -2.29 -36.47
C LYS A 93 -12.64 -2.26 -37.66
N ILE A 94 -11.37 -2.63 -37.48
CA ILE A 94 -10.34 -2.60 -38.52
C ILE A 94 -10.28 -1.20 -39.16
N ALA A 95 -10.45 -0.17 -38.33
CA ALA A 95 -10.49 1.23 -38.77
C ALA A 95 -9.07 1.84 -38.83
N GLY A 96 -8.06 1.13 -38.33
CA GLY A 96 -6.71 1.63 -38.15
C GLY A 96 -6.56 2.56 -36.93
N GLN A 97 -7.62 2.69 -36.12
CA GLN A 97 -7.72 3.62 -34.99
C GLN A 97 -8.53 2.98 -33.86
N VAL A 98 -7.99 3.02 -32.64
CA VAL A 98 -8.67 2.52 -31.44
C VAL A 98 -9.45 3.67 -30.79
N ASN A 99 -10.76 3.49 -30.60
CA ASN A 99 -11.63 4.46 -29.92
C ASN A 99 -12.07 3.99 -28.52
N ALA A 100 -12.82 4.85 -27.81
CA ALA A 100 -13.21 4.60 -26.41
C ALA A 100 -14.07 3.34 -26.30
N ASN A 101 -14.95 3.10 -27.27
CA ASN A 101 -15.83 1.94 -27.28
C ASN A 101 -15.06 0.65 -27.53
N ASP A 102 -13.98 0.70 -28.32
CA ASP A 102 -13.13 -0.46 -28.57
C ASP A 102 -12.38 -0.88 -27.29
N ILE A 103 -11.94 0.09 -26.48
CA ILE A 103 -11.38 -0.15 -25.15
C ILE A 103 -12.43 -0.73 -24.19
N VAL A 104 -13.63 -0.13 -24.13
CA VAL A 104 -14.74 -0.63 -23.29
C VAL A 104 -15.10 -2.08 -23.65
N ASN A 105 -15.20 -2.39 -24.94
CA ASN A 105 -15.57 -3.73 -25.41
C ASN A 105 -14.46 -4.75 -25.18
N SER A 106 -13.21 -4.38 -25.40
CA SER A 106 -12.06 -5.27 -25.16
C SER A 106 -11.90 -5.59 -23.67
N LEU A 107 -12.16 -4.62 -22.80
CA LEU A 107 -12.17 -4.82 -21.35
C LEU A 107 -13.37 -5.66 -20.90
N ARG A 108 -14.54 -5.45 -21.49
CA ARG A 108 -15.75 -6.24 -21.20
C ARG A 108 -15.56 -7.72 -21.51
N ASP A 109 -14.91 -8.04 -22.62
CA ASP A 109 -14.64 -9.42 -23.03
C ASP A 109 -13.64 -10.12 -22.11
N LEU A 110 -12.87 -9.35 -21.33
CA LEU A 110 -11.97 -9.83 -20.29
C LEU A 110 -12.59 -9.73 -18.88
N GLY A 111 -13.90 -9.48 -18.79
CA GLY A 111 -14.64 -9.42 -17.53
C GLY A 111 -14.49 -8.10 -16.75
N VAL A 112 -13.86 -7.08 -17.34
CA VAL A 112 -13.64 -5.77 -16.72
C VAL A 112 -14.64 -4.75 -17.28
N HIS A 113 -15.56 -4.27 -16.45
CA HIS A 113 -16.52 -3.24 -16.86
C HIS A 113 -16.01 -1.85 -16.52
N ILE A 114 -15.77 -1.03 -17.55
CA ILE A 114 -15.41 0.38 -17.39
C ILE A 114 -16.47 1.29 -18.02
N SER A 115 -16.58 2.51 -17.51
CA SER A 115 -17.44 3.54 -18.09
C SER A 115 -16.79 4.15 -19.33
N LEU A 116 -17.60 4.72 -20.23
CA LEU A 116 -17.10 5.41 -21.42
C LEU A 116 -16.15 6.55 -21.06
N GLN A 117 -16.45 7.29 -19.98
CA GLN A 117 -15.60 8.38 -19.47
C GLN A 117 -14.23 7.88 -18.98
N GLN A 118 -14.15 6.66 -18.43
CA GLN A 118 -12.88 6.06 -18.04
C GLN A 118 -12.05 5.65 -19.26
N ALA A 119 -12.71 5.10 -20.29
CA ALA A 119 -12.07 4.77 -21.56
C ALA A 119 -11.54 6.02 -22.28
N GLU A 120 -12.30 7.12 -22.25
CA GLU A 120 -11.88 8.42 -22.79
C GLU A 120 -10.66 8.98 -22.06
N ARG A 121 -10.54 8.78 -20.75
CA ARG A 121 -9.32 9.18 -20.00
C ARG A 121 -8.11 8.36 -20.38
N VAL A 122 -8.27 7.05 -20.60
CA VAL A 122 -7.19 6.18 -21.09
C VAL A 122 -6.76 6.64 -22.49
N LEU A 123 -7.72 6.89 -23.38
CA LEU A 123 -7.43 7.47 -24.70
C LEU A 123 -6.67 8.79 -24.59
N GLN A 124 -7.17 9.75 -23.81
CA GLN A 124 -6.53 11.06 -23.63
C GLN A 124 -5.11 10.96 -23.08
N SER A 125 -4.82 9.93 -22.29
CA SER A 125 -3.46 9.73 -21.79
C SER A 125 -2.49 9.32 -22.90
N MET A 126 -2.98 8.58 -23.91
CA MET A 126 -2.18 8.00 -25.00
C MET A 126 -2.18 8.84 -26.27
N ASP A 127 -3.27 9.57 -26.49
CA ASP A 127 -3.51 10.46 -27.62
C ASP A 127 -2.65 11.71 -27.48
N LYS A 128 -1.63 11.83 -28.34
CA LYS A 128 -0.69 12.96 -28.35
C LYS A 128 -1.12 14.03 -29.35
N ASN A 129 -1.92 13.67 -30.35
CA ASN A 129 -2.36 14.55 -31.42
C ASN A 129 -3.76 15.19 -31.14
N GLY A 130 -4.45 14.76 -30.08
CA GLY A 130 -5.72 15.31 -29.63
C GLY A 130 -6.92 14.84 -30.46
N THR A 131 -6.81 13.72 -31.16
CA THR A 131 -7.86 13.20 -32.06
C THR A 131 -8.95 12.38 -31.34
N MET A 132 -8.79 12.09 -30.05
CA MET A 132 -9.62 11.18 -29.25
C MET A 132 -9.66 9.75 -29.81
N THR A 133 -8.63 9.39 -30.57
CA THR A 133 -8.40 8.05 -31.14
C THR A 133 -6.93 7.73 -31.05
N ILE A 134 -6.57 6.46 -30.85
CA ILE A 134 -5.15 6.05 -30.85
C ILE A 134 -4.84 5.39 -32.19
N ASP A 135 -3.91 5.99 -32.94
CA ASP A 135 -3.36 5.36 -34.14
C ASP A 135 -2.18 4.41 -33.80
N CYS A 136 -1.75 3.60 -34.77
CA CYS A 136 -0.67 2.63 -34.56
C CYS A 136 0.68 3.30 -34.23
N ASN A 137 0.90 4.55 -34.64
CA ASN A 137 2.13 5.28 -34.36
C ASN A 137 2.15 5.85 -32.94
N GLU A 138 1.01 6.34 -32.45
CA GLU A 138 0.79 6.76 -31.06
C GLU A 138 0.85 5.57 -30.11
N TRP A 139 0.20 4.45 -30.48
CA TRP A 139 0.25 3.20 -29.74
C TRP A 139 1.69 2.72 -29.49
N LYS A 140 2.56 2.82 -30.50
CA LYS A 140 3.98 2.46 -30.40
C LYS A 140 4.84 3.48 -29.65
N LYS A 141 4.39 4.73 -29.54
CA LYS A 141 5.14 5.85 -28.94
C LYS A 141 4.81 6.06 -27.46
N TYR A 142 3.76 5.42 -26.95
CA TYR A 142 3.43 5.50 -25.53
C TYR A 142 4.59 4.94 -24.70
N PRO A 143 5.27 5.72 -23.84
CA PRO A 143 6.62 5.42 -23.34
C PRO A 143 6.79 4.14 -22.49
N THR A 144 5.75 3.36 -22.26
CA THR A 144 5.73 2.33 -21.20
C THR A 144 4.76 1.20 -21.48
N LEU A 145 4.65 0.71 -22.73
CA LEU A 145 4.26 -0.69 -22.91
C LEU A 145 5.50 -1.57 -22.69
N GLN A 146 5.94 -1.61 -21.42
CA GLN A 146 6.74 -2.71 -20.87
C GLN A 146 6.11 -4.04 -21.32
N PRO A 147 6.89 -5.12 -21.50
CA PRO A 147 6.65 -6.21 -22.45
C PRO A 147 5.27 -6.84 -22.33
N ALA A 148 4.27 -6.15 -22.85
CA ALA A 148 2.91 -6.58 -22.79
C ALA A 148 2.72 -7.42 -24.04
N GLU A 149 2.92 -8.72 -23.88
CA GLU A 149 2.72 -9.70 -24.95
C GLU A 149 1.21 -9.83 -25.25
N ASN A 150 0.35 -9.46 -24.29
CA ASN A 150 -1.09 -9.67 -24.36
C ASN A 150 -1.92 -8.50 -23.78
N ILE A 151 -3.17 -8.39 -24.23
CA ILE A 151 -4.15 -7.40 -23.73
C ILE A 151 -4.26 -7.40 -22.18
N PRO A 152 -4.30 -8.54 -21.46
CA PRO A 152 -4.36 -8.55 -20.00
C PRO A 152 -3.20 -7.84 -19.29
N GLU A 153 -1.98 -7.91 -19.82
CA GLU A 153 -0.82 -7.23 -19.24
C GLU A 153 -0.90 -5.71 -19.45
N ILE A 154 -1.42 -5.28 -20.60
CA ILE A 154 -1.72 -3.86 -20.86
C ILE A 154 -2.77 -3.35 -19.87
N ILE A 155 -3.78 -4.16 -19.56
CA ILE A 155 -4.83 -3.80 -18.61
C ILE A 155 -4.29 -3.72 -17.18
N LEU A 156 -3.43 -4.67 -16.80
CA LEU A 156 -2.73 -4.62 -15.51
C LEU A 156 -1.85 -3.38 -15.42
N TYR A 157 -1.12 -3.06 -16.48
CA TYR A 157 -0.36 -1.81 -16.56
C TYR A 157 -1.29 -0.59 -16.43
N TRP A 158 -2.39 -0.51 -17.17
CA TRP A 158 -3.38 0.57 -17.00
C TRP A 158 -3.97 0.62 -15.59
N LYS A 159 -4.16 -0.52 -14.94
CA LYS A 159 -4.59 -0.57 -13.54
C LYS A 159 -3.54 0.03 -12.60
N HIS A 160 -2.25 -0.23 -12.85
CA HIS A 160 -1.14 0.26 -12.03
C HIS A 160 -0.66 1.68 -12.38
N SER A 161 -0.85 2.14 -13.62
CA SER A 161 -0.28 3.38 -14.20
C SER A 161 -1.32 4.38 -14.69
N THR A 162 -2.61 4.04 -14.65
CA THR A 162 -3.69 4.98 -14.90
C THR A 162 -4.78 4.74 -13.86
N ILE A 163 -4.61 5.34 -12.67
CA ILE A 163 -5.66 5.69 -11.69
C ILE A 163 -6.88 4.73 -11.74
N PHE A 164 -6.65 3.44 -11.56
CA PHE A 164 -7.63 2.59 -10.90
C PHE A 164 -7.34 2.69 -9.41
N ASP A 165 -7.70 3.85 -8.88
CA ASP A 165 -7.50 4.24 -7.49
C ASP A 165 -8.50 3.49 -6.62
N VAL A 166 -8.14 2.28 -6.21
CA VAL A 166 -8.69 1.72 -4.98
C VAL A 166 -7.81 2.31 -3.88
N GLY A 167 -8.23 3.47 -3.39
CA GLY A 167 -7.48 4.28 -2.43
C GLY A 167 -6.78 3.43 -1.37
N GLU A 168 -5.47 3.59 -1.28
CA GLU A 168 -4.68 2.86 -0.30
C GLU A 168 -5.05 3.33 1.11
N ASN A 169 -5.74 2.46 1.83
CA ASN A 169 -5.25 2.09 3.14
C ASN A 169 -5.11 0.58 3.15
N MET A 170 -4.01 0.11 3.72
CA MET A 170 -3.83 -1.26 4.15
C MET A 170 -5.02 -1.70 5.02
N MET A 171 -6.08 -2.19 4.37
CA MET A 171 -7.19 -2.85 5.01
C MET A 171 -7.56 -4.17 4.37
N VAL A 172 -7.25 -4.42 3.11
CA VAL A 172 -7.09 -5.77 2.59
C VAL A 172 -5.89 -5.63 1.66
N PRO A 173 -4.83 -6.43 1.80
CA PRO A 173 -3.82 -6.49 0.74
C PRO A 173 -4.54 -6.65 -0.59
N ASP A 174 -4.06 -5.96 -1.63
CA ASP A 174 -4.51 -6.21 -2.99
C ASP A 174 -4.66 -7.72 -3.16
N GLU A 175 -5.80 -8.14 -3.71
CA GLU A 175 -5.99 -9.54 -4.09
C GLU A 175 -4.71 -9.97 -4.80
N PHE A 176 -3.98 -10.90 -4.17
CA PHE A 176 -2.79 -11.46 -4.79
C PHE A 176 -3.22 -11.85 -6.20
N THR A 177 -2.48 -11.36 -7.18
CA THR A 177 -2.82 -11.61 -8.58
C THR A 177 -2.97 -13.12 -8.80
N SER A 178 -3.81 -13.54 -9.73
CA SER A 178 -3.96 -14.96 -10.07
C SER A 178 -2.60 -15.62 -10.37
N GLU A 179 -1.64 -14.84 -10.88
CA GLU A 179 -0.23 -15.21 -11.05
C GLU A 179 0.54 -15.42 -9.73
N GLU A 180 0.36 -14.57 -8.72
CA GLU A 180 0.99 -14.73 -7.39
C GLU A 180 0.47 -15.95 -6.63
N HIS A 181 -0.80 -16.29 -6.83
CA HIS A 181 -1.39 -17.53 -6.34
C HIS A 181 -0.82 -18.77 -7.05
N MET A 182 -0.66 -18.71 -8.38
CA MET A 182 -0.10 -19.81 -9.16
C MET A 182 1.41 -20.01 -8.99
N THR A 183 2.17 -18.94 -8.79
CA THR A 183 3.63 -18.97 -8.60
C THR A 183 4.05 -19.33 -7.17
N GLY A 184 3.10 -19.36 -6.21
CA GLY A 184 3.39 -19.63 -4.81
C GLY A 184 4.20 -18.53 -4.12
N MET A 185 4.24 -17.31 -4.66
CA MET A 185 4.99 -16.18 -4.08
C MET A 185 4.23 -15.44 -2.98
N TRP A 186 2.91 -15.63 -2.87
CA TRP A 186 2.04 -14.97 -1.90
C TRP A 186 2.54 -15.07 -0.44
N TRP A 187 3.02 -16.24 -0.01
CA TRP A 187 3.50 -16.43 1.36
C TRP A 187 4.78 -15.63 1.64
N ARG A 188 5.60 -15.37 0.62
CA ARG A 188 6.82 -14.57 0.76
C ARG A 188 6.47 -13.10 1.00
N HIS A 189 5.47 -12.58 0.30
CA HIS A 189 4.93 -11.25 0.55
C HIS A 189 4.30 -11.13 1.94
N LEU A 190 3.57 -12.15 2.39
CA LEU A 190 3.00 -12.17 3.74
C LEU A 190 4.08 -12.22 4.83
N VAL A 191 5.14 -13.02 4.64
CA VAL A 191 6.26 -13.09 5.58
C VAL A 191 7.05 -11.77 5.59
N ALA A 192 7.30 -11.17 4.42
CA ALA A 192 7.95 -9.88 4.31
C ALA A 192 7.12 -8.77 4.99
N GLY A 193 5.81 -8.71 4.73
CA GLY A 193 4.91 -7.75 5.36
C GLY A 193 4.77 -7.95 6.87
N GLY A 194 4.63 -9.21 7.31
CA GLY A 194 4.56 -9.57 8.73
C GLY A 194 5.86 -9.25 9.49
N GLY A 195 7.01 -9.59 8.90
CA GLY A 195 8.34 -9.30 9.44
C GLY A 195 8.61 -7.80 9.52
N ALA A 196 8.35 -7.05 8.45
CA ALA A 196 8.43 -5.60 8.41
C ALA A 196 7.54 -4.94 9.48
N GLY A 197 6.29 -5.40 9.57
CA GLY A 197 5.34 -4.93 10.57
C GLY A 197 5.76 -5.25 12.01
N ALA A 198 6.46 -6.35 12.26
CA ALA A 198 6.97 -6.72 13.58
C ALA A 198 8.18 -5.88 14.00
N VAL A 199 9.13 -5.66 13.08
CA VAL A 199 10.33 -4.83 13.32
C VAL A 199 9.92 -3.37 13.54
N SER A 200 9.09 -2.82 12.65
CA SER A 200 8.60 -1.44 12.76
C SER A 200 7.86 -1.18 14.08
N ARG A 201 6.94 -2.08 14.49
CA ARG A 201 6.24 -1.96 15.78
C ARG A 201 7.19 -2.08 16.98
N THR A 202 8.25 -2.88 16.88
CA THR A 202 9.23 -3.05 17.96
C THR A 202 10.14 -1.84 18.12
N CYS A 203 10.60 -1.23 17.02
CA CYS A 203 11.37 0.00 17.05
C CYS A 203 10.55 1.19 17.59
N THR A 204 9.25 1.22 17.29
CA THR A 204 8.35 2.31 17.70
C THR A 204 7.59 2.05 18.99
N ALA A 205 7.79 0.88 19.63
CA ALA A 205 7.12 0.49 20.87
C ALA A 205 7.31 1.49 22.04
N PRO A 206 8.48 2.12 22.25
CA PRO A 206 8.64 3.12 23.31
C PRO A 206 7.69 4.33 23.15
N LEU A 207 7.52 4.81 21.91
CA LEU A 207 6.61 5.93 21.59
C LEU A 207 5.15 5.51 21.72
N ASP A 208 4.81 4.28 21.32
CA ASP A 208 3.46 3.72 21.52
C ASP A 208 3.09 3.64 23.00
N ARG A 209 3.99 3.12 23.83
CA ARG A 209 3.74 3.03 25.28
C ARG A 209 3.65 4.42 25.90
N LEU A 210 4.50 5.35 25.49
CA LEU A 210 4.45 6.75 25.94
C LEU A 210 3.12 7.42 25.59
N LYS A 211 2.63 7.23 24.35
CA LYS A 211 1.31 7.70 23.92
C LYS A 211 0.22 7.22 24.87
N VAL A 212 0.15 5.91 25.13
CA VAL A 212 -0.87 5.32 26.00
C VAL A 212 -0.76 5.85 27.43
N LEU A 213 0.46 6.02 27.95
CA LEU A 213 0.70 6.58 29.28
C LEU A 213 0.23 8.03 29.38
N MET A 214 0.55 8.88 28.39
CA MET A 214 0.11 10.28 28.34
C MET A 214 -1.41 10.42 28.16
N GLN A 215 -2.03 9.50 27.41
CA GLN A 215 -3.48 9.47 27.21
C GLN A 215 -4.25 9.18 28.51
N VAL A 216 -3.69 8.34 29.38
CA VAL A 216 -4.36 7.88 30.61
C VAL A 216 -3.98 8.70 31.84
N HIS A 217 -2.69 8.99 32.03
CA HIS A 217 -2.17 9.66 33.23
C HIS A 217 -1.93 11.16 33.05
N GLY A 218 -1.97 11.68 31.82
CA GLY A 218 -1.86 13.12 31.59
C GLY A 218 -3.09 13.82 32.17
N SER A 219 -2.87 14.80 33.06
CA SER A 219 -3.90 15.66 33.68
C SER A 219 -3.42 17.11 33.71
N HIS A 220 -4.33 18.08 33.97
CA HIS A 220 -3.98 19.50 34.08
C HIS A 220 -2.92 19.76 35.18
N GLY A 221 -2.92 18.94 36.25
CA GLY A 221 -1.92 18.98 37.32
C GLY A 221 -0.60 18.23 37.05
N ASN A 222 -0.52 17.42 35.98
CA ASN A 222 0.69 16.67 35.62
C ASN A 222 0.91 16.72 34.10
N LYS A 223 1.60 17.77 33.63
CA LYS A 223 2.03 17.92 32.24
C LYS A 223 3.20 16.96 31.98
N LEU A 224 2.88 15.71 31.68
CA LEU A 224 3.84 14.73 31.20
C LEU A 224 4.34 15.18 29.81
N CYS A 225 5.54 15.72 29.76
CA CYS A 225 6.29 15.93 28.53
C CYS A 225 6.88 14.60 28.04
N ILE A 226 7.30 14.54 26.78
CA ILE A 226 7.87 13.31 26.18
C ILE A 226 9.05 12.79 27.02
N VAL A 227 9.98 13.68 27.35
CA VAL A 227 11.20 13.35 28.11
C VAL A 227 10.85 12.89 29.53
N SER A 228 9.95 13.59 30.22
CA SER A 228 9.57 13.21 31.59
C SER A 228 8.77 11.91 31.62
N GLY A 229 7.92 11.64 30.63
CA GLY A 229 7.22 10.38 30.48
C GLY A 229 8.17 9.20 30.22
N LEU A 230 9.14 9.36 29.32
CA LEU A 230 10.18 8.34 29.09
C LEU A 230 11.05 8.11 30.33
N ALA A 231 11.47 9.18 31.00
CA ALA A 231 12.22 9.10 32.24
C ALA A 231 11.44 8.38 33.35
N GLN A 232 10.14 8.65 33.48
CA GLN A 232 9.26 7.95 34.42
C GLN A 232 9.15 6.46 34.08
N MET A 233 8.93 6.12 32.81
CA MET A 233 8.87 4.72 32.37
C MET A 233 10.15 3.96 32.72
N ILE A 234 11.30 4.59 32.48
CA ILE A 234 12.61 4.04 32.82
C ILE A 234 12.78 3.90 34.34
N LYS A 235 12.41 4.93 35.12
CA LYS A 235 12.50 4.92 36.59
C LYS A 235 11.64 3.82 37.22
N GLU A 236 10.46 3.54 36.65
CA GLU A 236 9.54 2.53 37.18
C GLU A 236 9.99 1.08 36.94
N GLY A 237 10.74 0.79 35.87
CA GLY A 237 10.99 -0.60 35.47
C GLY A 237 12.20 -0.86 34.59
N GLY A 238 13.15 0.08 34.54
CA GLY A 238 14.35 0.02 33.71
C GLY A 238 14.07 0.14 32.20
N MET A 239 15.09 -0.06 31.37
CA MET A 239 14.98 0.11 29.91
C MET A 239 14.00 -0.88 29.28
N ARG A 240 13.95 -2.11 29.79
CA ARG A 240 13.01 -3.14 29.31
C ARG A 240 11.55 -2.73 29.50
N SER A 241 11.26 -1.78 30.39
CA SER A 241 9.89 -1.31 30.59
C SER A 241 9.35 -0.65 29.32
N LEU A 242 10.18 0.03 28.52
CA LEU A 242 9.75 0.78 27.34
C LEU A 242 8.95 -0.10 26.34
N TRP A 243 9.22 -1.41 26.29
CA TRP A 243 8.57 -2.39 25.42
C TRP A 243 7.39 -3.15 26.07
N ARG A 244 6.90 -2.75 27.24
CA ARG A 244 5.73 -3.41 27.86
C ARG A 244 4.51 -3.32 26.94
N GLY A 245 3.90 -4.48 26.69
CA GLY A 245 2.77 -4.62 25.77
C GLY A 245 3.17 -4.89 24.31
N ASN A 246 4.45 -4.72 23.93
CA ASN A 246 4.88 -4.93 22.54
C ASN A 246 4.66 -6.37 22.04
N GLY A 247 4.78 -7.37 22.93
CA GLY A 247 4.52 -8.77 22.56
C GLY A 247 3.12 -8.97 21.95
N ILE A 248 2.09 -8.32 22.50
CA ILE A 248 0.73 -8.39 21.93
C ILE A 248 0.65 -7.66 20.58
N ASN A 249 1.32 -6.50 20.46
CA ASN A 249 1.38 -5.75 19.21
C ASN A 249 1.97 -6.56 18.04
N VAL A 250 2.92 -7.46 18.32
CA VAL A 250 3.53 -8.34 17.31
C VAL A 250 2.66 -9.57 17.07
N ILE A 251 2.20 -10.24 18.14
CA ILE A 251 1.38 -11.47 18.02
C ILE A 251 0.08 -11.20 17.26
N LYS A 252 -0.54 -10.02 17.45
CA LYS A 252 -1.83 -9.72 16.82
C LYS A 252 -1.76 -9.53 15.31
N ILE A 253 -0.58 -9.27 14.73
CA ILE A 253 -0.42 -8.95 13.29
C ILE A 253 -0.99 -10.07 12.43
N ALA A 254 -0.51 -11.30 12.64
CA ALA A 254 -0.92 -12.46 11.86
C ALA A 254 -2.43 -12.78 11.96
N PRO A 255 -3.03 -12.92 13.16
CA PRO A 255 -4.46 -13.21 13.27
C PRO A 255 -5.33 -12.06 12.80
N GLU A 256 -4.92 -10.80 13.01
CA GLU A 256 -5.66 -9.62 12.51
C GLU A 256 -5.73 -9.64 10.98
N THR A 257 -4.59 -9.85 10.31
CA THR A 257 -4.53 -9.97 8.85
C THR A 257 -5.34 -11.17 8.35
N ALA A 258 -5.18 -12.34 8.95
CA ALA A 258 -5.87 -13.57 8.53
C ALA A 258 -7.39 -13.46 8.65
N LEU A 259 -7.90 -12.96 9.78
CA LEU A 259 -9.34 -12.78 10.01
C LEU A 259 -9.95 -11.80 9.03
N LYS A 260 -9.20 -10.74 8.69
CA LYS A 260 -9.67 -9.70 7.77
C LYS A 260 -9.79 -10.20 6.35
N PHE A 261 -8.79 -10.92 5.86
CA PHE A 261 -8.84 -11.60 4.56
C PHE A 261 -9.98 -12.60 4.50
N MET A 262 -10.10 -13.46 5.52
CA MET A 262 -11.16 -14.47 5.58
C MET A 262 -12.54 -13.79 5.58
N ALA A 263 -12.74 -12.75 6.38
CA ALA A 263 -13.99 -12.02 6.41
C ALA A 263 -14.30 -11.34 5.07
N TYR A 264 -13.30 -10.72 4.43
CA TYR A 264 -13.45 -10.08 3.13
C TYR A 264 -13.89 -11.07 2.06
N GLU A 265 -13.23 -12.21 1.96
CA GLU A 265 -13.55 -13.28 1.01
C GLU A 265 -14.97 -13.82 1.21
N GLN A 266 -15.39 -14.03 2.47
CA GLN A 266 -16.74 -14.49 2.76
C GLN A 266 -17.80 -13.44 2.39
N ILE A 267 -17.54 -12.16 2.67
CA ILE A 267 -18.46 -11.08 2.31
C ILE A 267 -18.57 -10.95 0.78
N LYS A 268 -17.46 -11.02 0.05
CA LYS A 268 -17.44 -11.01 -1.42
C LYS A 268 -18.30 -12.15 -1.99
N ARG A 269 -18.15 -13.37 -1.46
CA ARG A 269 -18.97 -14.53 -1.85
C ARG A 269 -20.45 -14.33 -1.56
N LEU A 270 -20.79 -13.78 -0.39
CA LEU A 270 -22.17 -13.51 0.00
C LEU A 270 -22.83 -12.40 -0.84
N MET A 271 -22.06 -11.44 -1.33
CA MET A 271 -22.53 -10.39 -2.23
C MET A 271 -22.84 -10.91 -3.66
N GLY A 272 -22.60 -12.19 -3.95
CA GLY A 272 -22.95 -12.81 -5.22
C GLY A 272 -22.02 -12.45 -6.38
N SER A 273 -20.91 -11.76 -6.09
CA SER A 273 -19.93 -11.34 -7.10
C SER A 273 -19.10 -12.54 -7.55
N SER A 274 -19.59 -13.22 -8.59
CA SER A 274 -18.83 -14.19 -9.38
C SER A 274 -17.82 -13.51 -10.32
N GLN A 275 -17.79 -12.16 -10.34
CA GLN A 275 -16.81 -11.36 -11.06
C GLN A 275 -15.52 -11.22 -10.24
N GLU A 276 -14.37 -11.37 -10.90
CA GLU A 276 -13.06 -11.14 -10.28
C GLU A 276 -12.94 -9.70 -9.74
N THR A 277 -13.63 -8.73 -10.34
CA THR A 277 -13.55 -7.32 -9.97
C THR A 277 -14.87 -6.76 -9.39
N LEU A 278 -14.91 -6.54 -8.07
CA LEU A 278 -15.97 -5.79 -7.38
C LEU A 278 -15.99 -4.30 -7.80
N GLY A 279 -17.17 -3.67 -7.80
CA GLY A 279 -17.28 -2.22 -7.94
C GLY A 279 -16.67 -1.47 -6.75
N ILE A 280 -16.31 -0.19 -6.92
CA ILE A 280 -15.64 0.62 -5.86
C ILE A 280 -16.46 0.66 -4.57
N GLY A 281 -17.77 0.90 -4.67
CA GLY A 281 -18.67 0.92 -3.50
C GLY A 281 -18.82 -0.45 -2.83
N GLU A 282 -18.81 -1.53 -3.61
CA GLU A 282 -18.90 -2.90 -3.09
C GLU A 282 -17.60 -3.31 -2.38
N ARG A 283 -16.43 -2.96 -2.95
CA ARG A 283 -15.12 -3.14 -2.30
C ARG A 283 -15.06 -2.37 -0.98
N PHE A 284 -15.53 -1.13 -0.98
CA PHE A 284 -15.56 -0.31 0.22
C PHE A 284 -16.46 -0.92 1.30
N LEU A 285 -17.66 -1.38 0.94
CA LEU A 285 -18.59 -2.03 1.86
C LEU A 285 -18.02 -3.35 2.40
N ALA A 286 -17.51 -4.20 1.51
CA ALA A 286 -16.91 -5.49 1.86
C ALA A 286 -15.68 -5.31 2.76
N GLY A 287 -14.79 -4.38 2.41
CA GLY A 287 -13.60 -4.03 3.19
C GLY A 287 -13.95 -3.46 4.56
N SER A 288 -14.95 -2.57 4.64
CA SER A 288 -15.42 -2.00 5.90
C SER A 288 -16.03 -3.05 6.83
N LEU A 289 -16.90 -3.91 6.30
CA LEU A 289 -17.54 -4.98 7.08
C LEU A 289 -16.51 -6.03 7.51
N ALA A 290 -15.58 -6.41 6.64
CA ALA A 290 -14.46 -7.30 6.98
C ALA A 290 -13.60 -6.71 8.10
N GLY A 291 -13.31 -5.40 8.01
CA GLY A 291 -12.60 -4.65 9.04
C GLY A 291 -13.31 -4.69 10.40
N VAL A 292 -14.64 -4.49 10.43
CA VAL A 292 -15.44 -4.56 11.66
C VAL A 292 -15.42 -5.96 12.26
N ILE A 293 -15.58 -7.01 11.45
CA ILE A 293 -15.56 -8.41 11.90
C ILE A 293 -14.19 -8.77 12.49
N ALA A 294 -13.11 -8.49 11.75
CA ALA A 294 -11.75 -8.75 12.22
C ALA A 294 -11.43 -7.97 13.50
N GLN A 295 -11.81 -6.68 13.55
CA GLN A 295 -11.60 -5.83 14.72
C GLN A 295 -12.36 -6.34 15.95
N SER A 296 -13.57 -6.86 15.77
CA SER A 296 -14.39 -7.44 16.85
C SER A 296 -13.75 -8.68 17.46
N ALA A 297 -13.18 -9.53 16.61
CA ALA A 297 -12.48 -10.74 17.04
C ALA A 297 -11.13 -10.44 17.72
N ILE A 298 -10.38 -9.45 17.23
CA ILE A 298 -9.07 -9.04 17.80
C ILE A 298 -9.21 -8.15 19.03
N TYR A 299 -10.40 -7.57 19.27
CA TYR A 299 -10.62 -6.58 20.33
C TYR A 299 -10.13 -6.99 21.73
N PRO A 300 -10.29 -8.25 22.21
CA PRO A 300 -9.73 -8.69 23.49
C PRO A 300 -8.21 -8.50 23.60
N MET A 301 -7.47 -8.66 22.50
CA MET A 301 -6.02 -8.43 22.46
C MET A 301 -5.69 -6.94 22.57
N GLU A 302 -6.50 -6.04 22.01
CA GLU A 302 -6.32 -4.58 22.18
C GLU A 302 -6.45 -4.16 23.65
N VAL A 303 -7.44 -4.70 24.36
CA VAL A 303 -7.59 -4.42 25.79
C VAL A 303 -6.38 -4.94 26.57
N LEU A 304 -5.96 -6.19 26.34
CA LEU A 304 -4.78 -6.76 26.99
C LEU A 304 -3.51 -5.94 26.72
N LYS A 305 -3.32 -5.46 25.49
CA LYS A 305 -2.21 -4.58 25.13
C LYS A 305 -2.22 -3.32 25.99
N THR A 306 -3.35 -2.61 26.05
CA THR A 306 -3.48 -1.36 26.81
C THR A 306 -3.22 -1.60 28.31
N ARG A 307 -3.74 -2.69 28.88
CA ARG A 307 -3.49 -3.07 30.29
C ARG A 307 -2.03 -3.40 30.56
N LEU A 308 -1.38 -4.17 29.69
CA LEU A 308 0.03 -4.51 29.84
C LEU A 308 0.95 -3.32 29.63
N ALA A 309 0.60 -2.36 28.76
CA ALA A 309 1.38 -1.15 28.54
C ALA A 309 1.40 -0.24 29.78
N LEU A 310 0.27 -0.19 30.50
CA LEU A 310 0.07 0.63 31.69
C LEU A 310 0.40 -0.09 33.00
N ARG A 311 0.73 -1.39 32.96
CA ARG A 311 1.00 -2.17 34.17
C ARG A 311 2.18 -1.61 34.96
N LYS A 312 2.05 -1.66 36.29
CA LYS A 312 3.17 -1.45 37.20
C LYS A 312 4.09 -2.67 37.23
N THR A 313 5.35 -2.46 37.59
CA THR A 313 6.35 -3.54 37.71
C THR A 313 5.85 -4.56 38.74
N GLY A 314 5.79 -5.84 38.35
CA GLY A 314 5.33 -6.93 39.22
C GLY A 314 3.82 -7.20 39.22
N GLN A 315 2.98 -6.37 38.59
CA GLN A 315 1.52 -6.54 38.60
C GLN A 315 1.04 -7.79 37.84
N TYR A 316 1.68 -8.12 36.72
CA TYR A 316 1.37 -9.30 35.91
C TYR A 316 2.67 -10.05 35.55
N LYS A 317 2.67 -11.37 35.68
CA LYS A 317 3.79 -12.25 35.28
C LYS A 317 3.94 -12.35 33.76
N GLY A 318 2.84 -12.19 33.01
CA GLY A 318 2.82 -12.27 31.55
C GLY A 318 1.45 -11.96 30.94
N ILE A 319 1.30 -12.24 29.64
CA ILE A 319 0.05 -12.00 28.89
C ILE A 319 -1.08 -12.90 29.42
N SER A 320 -0.80 -14.19 29.64
CA SER A 320 -1.79 -15.16 30.13
C SER A 320 -2.23 -14.88 31.57
N ASP A 321 -1.31 -14.44 32.43
CA ASP A 321 -1.61 -14.03 33.80
C ASP A 321 -2.48 -12.77 33.82
N CYS A 322 -2.17 -11.78 32.98
CA CYS A 322 -3.01 -10.59 32.81
C CYS A 322 -4.44 -10.96 32.35
N ALA A 323 -4.57 -11.84 31.35
CA ALA A 323 -5.88 -12.31 30.89
C ALA A 323 -6.66 -13.06 31.98
N LYS A 324 -6.01 -13.95 32.73
CA LYS A 324 -6.63 -14.69 33.83
C LYS A 324 -7.11 -13.76 34.95
N GLN A 325 -6.30 -12.76 35.31
CA GLN A 325 -6.67 -11.79 36.35
C GLN A 325 -7.84 -10.89 35.92
N ILE A 326 -7.84 -10.41 34.67
CA ILE A 326 -8.97 -9.64 34.12
C ILE A 326 -10.23 -10.49 34.10
N LEU A 327 -10.15 -11.75 33.64
CA LEU A 327 -11.29 -12.64 33.56
C LEU A 327 -11.87 -12.95 34.95
N LYS A 328 -11.01 -13.18 35.96
CA LYS A 328 -11.44 -13.46 37.34
C LYS A 328 -11.98 -12.24 38.07
N GLY A 329 -11.39 -11.06 37.85
CA GLY A 329 -11.74 -9.85 38.61
C GLY A 329 -12.82 -8.98 37.95
N GLU A 330 -12.80 -8.84 36.62
CA GLU A 330 -13.68 -7.92 35.89
C GLU A 330 -14.69 -8.64 34.96
N GLY A 331 -14.50 -9.94 34.71
CA GLY A 331 -15.33 -10.74 33.82
C GLY A 331 -15.03 -10.55 32.33
N VAL A 332 -15.83 -11.22 31.48
CA VAL A 332 -15.64 -11.24 30.01
C VAL A 332 -15.89 -9.87 29.37
N SER A 333 -16.84 -9.09 29.91
CA SER A 333 -17.19 -7.76 29.39
C SER A 333 -16.01 -6.78 29.43
N ALA A 334 -15.04 -6.98 30.33
CA ALA A 334 -13.85 -6.15 30.43
C ALA A 334 -12.98 -6.18 29.18
N PHE A 335 -12.95 -7.32 28.47
CA PHE A 335 -12.22 -7.47 27.20
C PHE A 335 -12.82 -6.68 26.05
N TYR A 336 -14.04 -6.15 26.20
CA TYR A 336 -14.73 -5.33 25.21
C TYR A 336 -14.91 -3.86 25.64
N LYS A 337 -14.24 -3.43 26.71
CA LYS A 337 -14.25 -2.02 27.14
C LYS A 337 -13.72 -1.10 26.06
N GLY A 338 -14.46 -0.03 25.78
CA GLY A 338 -14.12 0.94 24.73
C GLY A 338 -14.49 0.50 23.30
N TYR A 339 -15.19 -0.63 23.12
CA TYR A 339 -15.56 -1.11 21.79
C TYR A 339 -16.47 -0.10 21.04
N VAL A 340 -17.44 0.49 21.72
CA VAL A 340 -18.33 1.50 21.14
C VAL A 340 -17.58 2.73 20.62
N PRO A 341 -16.76 3.45 21.43
CA PRO A 341 -15.98 4.58 20.90
C PRO A 341 -14.96 4.15 19.84
N ASN A 342 -14.48 2.89 19.85
CA ASN A 342 -13.67 2.36 18.77
C ASN A 342 -14.43 2.32 17.44
N MET A 343 -15.61 1.71 17.42
CA MET A 343 -16.44 1.60 16.21
C MET A 343 -16.88 2.96 15.70
N LEU A 344 -17.33 3.84 16.59
CA LEU A 344 -17.71 5.21 16.25
C LEU A 344 -16.53 6.04 15.72
N GLY A 345 -15.29 5.71 16.09
CA GLY A 345 -14.09 6.41 15.63
C GLY A 345 -13.60 5.98 14.25
N ILE A 346 -13.85 4.72 13.86
CA ILE A 346 -13.42 4.17 12.57
C ILE A 346 -14.14 4.85 11.41
N ILE A 347 -15.45 5.09 11.54
CA ILE A 347 -16.27 5.64 10.44
C ILE A 347 -15.83 7.07 10.05
N PRO A 348 -15.71 8.05 10.98
CA PRO A 348 -15.24 9.39 10.64
C PRO A 348 -13.79 9.39 10.17
N TYR A 349 -12.93 8.53 10.74
CA TYR A 349 -11.56 8.38 10.28
C TYR A 349 -11.53 8.01 8.80
N ALA A 350 -12.19 6.90 8.42
CA ALA A 350 -12.17 6.39 7.06
C ALA A 350 -12.83 7.37 6.08
N GLY A 351 -13.96 7.98 6.44
CA GLY A 351 -14.67 8.93 5.59
C GLY A 351 -13.86 10.20 5.31
N ILE A 352 -13.22 10.78 6.32
CA ILE A 352 -12.40 11.99 6.17
C ILE A 352 -11.11 11.68 5.42
N ASP A 353 -10.46 10.56 5.75
CA ASP A 353 -9.24 10.15 5.07
C ASP A 353 -9.48 9.95 3.57
N LEU A 354 -10.53 9.21 3.19
CA LEU A 354 -10.89 9.03 1.79
C LEU A 354 -11.23 10.36 1.10
N ALA A 355 -12.10 11.17 1.70
CA ALA A 355 -12.54 12.43 1.10
C ALA A 355 -11.37 13.41 0.90
N VAL A 356 -10.48 13.54 1.89
CA VAL A 356 -9.31 14.43 1.80
C VAL A 356 -8.30 13.89 0.79
N TYR A 357 -8.04 12.58 0.80
CA TYR A 357 -7.12 11.94 -0.16
C TYR A 357 -7.58 12.17 -1.60
N GLU A 358 -8.85 11.84 -1.91
CA GLU A 358 -9.42 12.00 -3.25
C GLU A 358 -9.42 13.48 -3.68
N THR A 359 -9.78 14.39 -2.78
CA THR A 359 -9.77 15.83 -3.07
C THR A 359 -8.36 16.32 -3.41
N LEU A 360 -7.36 15.95 -2.60
CA LEU A 360 -5.97 16.37 -2.81
C LEU A 360 -5.40 15.78 -4.09
N LYS A 361 -5.63 14.49 -4.34
CA LYS A 361 -5.18 13.81 -5.54
C LYS A 361 -5.81 14.40 -6.80
N ASN A 362 -7.14 14.57 -6.81
CA ASN A 362 -7.85 15.14 -7.96
C ASN A 362 -7.42 16.58 -8.23
N THR A 363 -7.20 17.38 -7.18
CA THR A 363 -6.70 18.76 -7.34
C THR A 363 -5.30 18.78 -7.93
N TRP A 364 -4.41 17.87 -7.50
CA TRP A 364 -3.07 17.76 -8.06
C TRP A 364 -3.11 17.36 -9.55
N LEU A 365 -3.90 16.35 -9.89
CA LEU A 365 -4.08 15.88 -11.27
C LEU A 365 -4.65 16.96 -12.19
N GLN A 366 -5.63 17.74 -11.73
CA GLN A 366 -6.17 18.85 -12.51
C GLN A 366 -5.16 19.95 -12.77
N ARG A 367 -4.15 20.12 -11.90
CA ARG A 367 -3.17 21.19 -11.98
C ARG A 367 -1.87 20.81 -12.70
N TYR A 368 -1.49 19.52 -12.66
CA TYR A 368 -0.21 19.02 -13.18
C TYR A 368 -0.34 17.84 -14.15
N GLY A 369 -1.54 17.31 -14.38
CA GLY A 369 -1.78 16.12 -15.21
C GLY A 369 -1.60 16.30 -16.71
N THR A 370 -1.16 17.46 -17.18
CA THR A 370 -0.91 17.73 -18.62
C THR A 370 0.48 17.30 -19.08
N GLU A 371 1.45 17.13 -18.16
CA GLU A 371 2.84 16.76 -18.52
C GLU A 371 3.26 15.37 -18.05
N ASN A 372 2.68 14.83 -16.97
CA ASN A 372 2.87 13.44 -16.52
C ASN A 372 1.55 12.93 -15.91
N ALA A 373 0.97 11.87 -16.48
CA ALA A 373 -0.32 11.33 -16.07
C ALA A 373 -0.28 10.58 -14.71
N ASP A 374 0.92 10.33 -14.18
CA ASP A 374 1.12 9.63 -12.92
C ASP A 374 1.55 10.57 -11.79
N PRO A 375 0.75 10.68 -10.70
CA PRO A 375 1.23 11.30 -9.48
C PRO A 375 2.37 10.43 -8.94
N GLY A 376 3.59 10.94 -9.01
CA GLY A 376 4.76 10.21 -8.50
C GLY A 376 4.57 9.77 -7.04
N VAL A 377 5.25 8.69 -6.65
CA VAL A 377 5.12 8.05 -5.32
C VAL A 377 5.16 9.05 -4.16
N PHE A 378 6.00 10.07 -4.24
CA PHE A 378 6.09 11.12 -3.21
C PHE A 378 4.83 11.97 -3.08
N VAL A 379 4.13 12.26 -4.18
CA VAL A 379 2.86 13.01 -4.18
C VAL A 379 1.77 12.16 -3.54
N LEU A 380 1.65 10.90 -3.94
CA LEU A 380 0.69 9.97 -3.34
C LEU A 380 0.93 9.79 -1.84
N LEU A 381 2.19 9.60 -1.42
CA LEU A 381 2.57 9.54 -0.01
C LEU A 381 2.24 10.83 0.75
N ALA A 382 2.46 12.00 0.13
CA ALA A 382 2.11 13.27 0.74
C ALA A 382 0.59 13.42 0.91
N CYS A 383 -0.19 13.13 -0.14
CA CYS A 383 -1.66 13.13 -0.10
C CYS A 383 -2.17 12.20 1.00
N GLY A 384 -1.68 10.95 1.04
CA GLY A 384 -2.06 9.95 2.05
C GLY A 384 -1.66 10.35 3.47
N THR A 385 -0.47 10.95 3.66
CA THR A 385 -0.04 11.39 4.99
C THR A 385 -0.90 12.55 5.50
N VAL A 386 -1.26 13.50 4.65
CA VAL A 386 -2.12 14.63 5.00
C VAL A 386 -3.54 14.16 5.29
N SER A 387 -4.11 13.31 4.44
CA SER A 387 -5.46 12.77 4.62
C SER A 387 -5.58 11.95 5.92
N SER A 388 -4.62 11.05 6.16
CA SER A 388 -4.58 10.23 7.37
C SER A 388 -4.42 11.08 8.62
N THR A 389 -3.64 12.17 8.54
CA THR A 389 -3.48 13.11 9.66
C THR A 389 -4.79 13.83 9.97
N CYS A 390 -5.51 14.31 8.95
CA CYS A 390 -6.81 14.94 9.11
C CYS A 390 -7.85 13.98 9.71
N GLY A 391 -7.91 12.74 9.21
CA GLY A 391 -8.78 11.69 9.75
C GLY A 391 -8.44 11.36 11.21
N GLN A 392 -7.14 11.27 11.54
CA GLN A 392 -6.69 11.06 12.91
C GLN A 392 -7.09 12.20 13.83
N LEU A 393 -6.93 13.46 13.41
CA LEU A 393 -7.32 14.63 14.21
C LEU A 393 -8.82 14.63 14.52
N ALA A 394 -9.66 14.37 13.53
CA ALA A 394 -11.11 14.35 13.71
C ALA A 394 -11.59 13.20 14.61
N SER A 395 -10.99 12.02 14.49
CA SER A 395 -11.35 10.83 15.28
C SER A 395 -10.60 10.73 16.62
N TYR A 396 -9.63 11.61 16.87
CA TYR A 396 -8.75 11.53 18.04
C TYR A 396 -9.49 11.55 19.40
N PRO A 397 -10.54 12.38 19.61
CA PRO A 397 -11.28 12.37 20.87
C PRO A 397 -11.86 10.99 21.20
N LEU A 398 -12.40 10.27 20.20
CA LEU A 398 -12.91 8.92 20.38
C LEU A 398 -11.79 7.92 20.64
N ALA A 399 -10.63 8.09 20.00
CA ALA A 399 -9.45 7.27 20.25
C ALA A 399 -8.91 7.44 21.69
N LEU A 400 -8.96 8.66 22.24
CA LEU A 400 -8.59 8.93 23.64
C LEU A 400 -9.56 8.25 24.60
N ILE A 401 -10.87 8.46 24.40
CA ILE A 401 -11.93 7.87 25.25
C ILE A 401 -11.81 6.35 25.25
N ARG A 402 -11.66 5.75 24.07
CA ARG A 402 -11.39 4.30 23.91
C ARG A 402 -10.22 3.88 24.79
N THR A 403 -9.08 4.54 24.68
CA THR A 403 -7.86 4.15 25.42
C THR A 403 -8.03 4.28 26.93
N ARG A 404 -8.70 5.34 27.41
CA ARG A 404 -9.01 5.50 28.84
C ARG A 404 -9.98 4.44 29.35
N MET A 405 -11.04 4.13 28.61
CA MET A 405 -11.97 3.05 28.97
C MET A 405 -11.27 1.68 28.99
N GLN A 406 -10.38 1.41 28.03
CA GLN A 406 -9.58 0.18 27.99
C GLN A 406 -8.61 0.07 29.17
N ALA A 407 -8.12 1.19 29.70
CA ALA A 407 -7.19 1.24 30.83
C ALA A 407 -7.87 1.04 32.20
N GLN A 408 -9.14 1.46 32.33
CA GLN A 408 -9.89 1.43 33.58
C GLN A 408 -10.14 0.01 34.08
N ALA A 409 -9.49 -0.35 35.19
CA ALA A 409 -9.85 -1.55 35.94
C ALA A 409 -11.20 -1.38 36.58
N THR A 410 -12.07 -2.39 36.47
CA THR A 410 -13.21 -2.50 37.38
C THR A 410 -12.64 -2.72 38.78
N ILE A 411 -12.54 -1.65 39.56
CA ILE A 411 -12.28 -1.73 40.99
C ILE A 411 -13.63 -2.01 41.65
N GLU A 412 -13.70 -2.99 42.55
CA GLU A 412 -14.89 -3.26 43.35
C GLU A 412 -15.38 -1.95 44.01
N GLY A 413 -16.60 -1.52 43.70
CA GLY A 413 -17.21 -0.29 44.22
C GLY A 413 -17.07 0.98 43.36
N ALA A 414 -16.25 0.98 42.29
CA ALA A 414 -16.17 2.13 41.37
C ALA A 414 -17.20 2.03 40.24
N SER A 415 -18.04 3.06 40.08
CA SER A 415 -19.01 3.13 38.98
C SER A 415 -18.31 3.12 37.63
N GLN A 416 -18.71 2.21 36.75
CA GLN A 416 -18.24 2.20 35.36
C GLN A 416 -18.70 3.48 34.69
N VAL A 417 -17.74 4.35 34.34
CA VAL A 417 -18.07 5.62 33.69
C VAL A 417 -18.47 5.33 32.24
N SER A 418 -19.68 5.73 31.87
CA SER A 418 -20.15 5.63 30.49
C SER A 418 -19.25 6.45 29.55
N MET A 419 -19.24 6.12 28.26
CA MET A 419 -18.49 6.88 27.24
C MET A 419 -18.80 8.39 27.31
N THR A 420 -20.08 8.74 27.43
CA THR A 420 -20.55 10.13 27.53
C THR A 420 -20.17 10.77 28.86
N GLY A 421 -20.20 10.02 29.96
CA GLY A 421 -19.72 10.46 31.26
C GLY A 421 -18.23 10.81 31.23
N LEU A 422 -17.41 9.95 30.62
CA LEU A 422 -15.97 10.15 30.52
C LEU A 422 -15.64 11.35 29.61
N PHE A 423 -16.34 11.50 28.49
CA PHE A 423 -16.21 12.68 27.63
C PHE A 423 -16.52 13.97 28.39
N LYS A 424 -17.67 14.04 29.07
CA LYS A 424 -18.08 15.21 29.87
C LYS A 424 -17.09 15.50 30.99
N GLN A 425 -16.59 14.46 31.66
CA GLN A 425 -15.59 14.58 32.71
C GLN A 425 -14.31 15.20 32.17
N ILE A 426 -13.75 14.68 31.07
CA ILE A 426 -12.52 15.21 30.46
C ILE A 426 -12.69 16.68 30.08
N VAL A 427 -13.78 17.02 29.38
CA VAL A 427 -14.04 18.40 28.96
C VAL A 427 -14.15 19.34 30.17
N LYS A 428 -14.79 18.88 31.26
CA LYS A 428 -14.94 19.68 32.48
C LYS A 428 -13.65 19.83 33.29
N THR A 429 -12.84 18.78 33.42
CA THR A 429 -11.65 18.78 34.29
C THR A 429 -10.37 19.20 33.59
N GLU A 430 -10.24 18.89 32.30
CA GLU A 430 -9.01 19.06 31.51
C GLU A 430 -9.19 20.03 30.35
N GLY A 431 -10.41 20.45 30.05
CA GLY A 431 -10.76 21.27 28.90
C GLY A 431 -10.81 20.49 27.58
N PRO A 432 -11.21 21.14 26.48
CA PRO A 432 -11.32 20.51 25.16
C PRO A 432 -9.97 20.04 24.60
N THR A 433 -8.87 20.73 24.95
CA THR A 433 -7.51 20.33 24.57
C THR A 433 -7.07 19.03 25.25
N GLY A 434 -7.69 18.65 26.37
CA GLY A 434 -7.48 17.36 27.04
C GLY A 434 -7.80 16.17 26.15
N LEU A 435 -8.75 16.32 25.21
CA LEU A 435 -9.14 15.27 24.25
C LEU A 435 -8.02 14.89 23.28
N TYR A 436 -7.00 15.74 23.12
CA TYR A 436 -5.89 15.56 22.17
C TYR A 436 -4.58 15.11 22.84
N ARG A 437 -4.61 14.64 24.09
CA ARG A 437 -3.40 14.15 24.77
C ARG A 437 -2.80 12.92 24.08
N GLY A 438 -1.47 12.90 23.99
CA GLY A 438 -0.72 11.83 23.31
C GLY A 438 -0.64 11.98 21.79
N LEU A 439 -1.15 13.08 21.22
CA LEU A 439 -1.10 13.32 19.78
C LEU A 439 0.34 13.52 19.28
N THR A 440 1.18 14.20 20.06
CA THR A 440 2.61 14.42 19.73
C THR A 440 3.40 13.11 19.58
N PRO A 441 3.43 12.19 20.57
CA PRO A 441 4.13 10.92 20.38
C PRO A 441 3.50 10.05 19.28
N ASN A 442 2.20 10.22 19.00
CA ASN A 442 1.55 9.56 17.87
C ASN A 442 2.18 10.02 16.53
N PHE A 443 2.28 11.33 16.28
CA PHE A 443 2.88 11.85 15.04
C PHE A 443 4.38 11.56 14.94
N LEU A 444 5.13 11.69 16.03
CA LEU A 444 6.56 11.36 16.05
C LEU A 444 6.84 9.90 15.68
N LYS A 445 5.87 9.00 15.93
CA LYS A 445 5.99 7.58 15.57
C LYS A 445 5.73 7.32 14.09
N VAL A 446 4.84 8.08 13.42
CA VAL A 446 4.34 7.72 12.08
C VAL A 446 5.47 7.60 11.05
N ILE A 447 6.30 8.64 10.93
CA ILE A 447 7.36 8.67 9.91
C ILE A 447 8.37 7.52 10.14
N PRO A 448 8.96 7.35 11.34
CA PRO A 448 9.85 6.21 11.58
C PRO A 448 9.19 4.85 11.34
N ALA A 449 7.91 4.69 11.71
CA ALA A 449 7.21 3.42 11.51
C ALA A 449 7.11 3.04 10.03
N VAL A 450 6.74 4.00 9.17
CA VAL A 450 6.60 3.80 7.73
C VAL A 450 7.97 3.54 7.10
N SER A 451 8.97 4.37 7.39
CA SER A 451 10.31 4.24 6.83
C SER A 451 10.96 2.90 7.18
N ILE A 452 10.88 2.47 8.45
CA ILE A 452 11.44 1.18 8.89
C ILE A 452 10.68 0.02 8.24
N SER A 453 9.34 0.11 8.16
CA SER A 453 8.55 -0.95 7.54
C SER A 453 8.91 -1.11 6.06
N TYR A 454 9.08 -0.02 5.32
CA TYR A 454 9.46 -0.07 3.91
C TYR A 454 10.84 -0.71 3.70
N VAL A 455 11.86 -0.23 4.42
CA VAL A 455 13.23 -0.76 4.29
C VAL A 455 13.29 -2.24 4.65
N VAL A 456 12.63 -2.64 5.75
CA VAL A 456 12.61 -4.04 6.19
C VAL A 456 11.80 -4.91 5.21
N TYR A 457 10.70 -4.39 4.67
CA TYR A 457 9.91 -5.11 3.68
C TYR A 457 10.75 -5.40 2.43
N GLU A 458 11.39 -4.39 1.84
CA GLU A 458 12.24 -4.57 0.65
C GLU A 458 13.40 -5.53 0.93
N HIS A 459 14.02 -5.45 2.12
CA HIS A 459 15.12 -6.34 2.49
C HIS A 459 14.66 -7.81 2.64
N ILE A 460 13.56 -8.06 3.36
CA ILE A 460 13.03 -9.42 3.53
C ILE A 460 12.51 -9.97 2.19
N LYS A 461 11.82 -9.14 1.41
CA LYS A 461 11.32 -9.47 0.08
C LYS A 461 12.48 -9.90 -0.85
N SER A 462 13.56 -9.12 -0.89
CA SER A 462 14.78 -9.43 -1.64
C SER A 462 15.44 -10.73 -1.16
N THR A 463 15.56 -10.92 0.16
CA THR A 463 16.14 -12.14 0.77
C THR A 463 15.31 -13.39 0.46
N LEU A 464 13.99 -13.27 0.38
CA LEU A 464 13.08 -14.34 -0.01
C LEU A 464 13.06 -14.61 -1.53
N GLY A 465 13.92 -13.93 -2.31
CA GLY A 465 14.02 -14.11 -3.75
C GLY A 465 12.84 -13.53 -4.52
N VAL A 466 12.09 -12.60 -3.92
CA VAL A 466 11.08 -11.81 -4.62
C VAL A 466 11.79 -10.53 -5.08
N GLN A 467 12.31 -10.53 -6.30
CA GLN A 467 12.91 -9.32 -6.84
C GLN A 467 11.82 -8.28 -7.11
N SER A 468 11.91 -7.10 -6.46
CA SER A 468 11.23 -5.89 -6.94
C SER A 468 11.73 -5.65 -8.36
N ARG A 469 10.83 -5.79 -9.35
CA ARG A 469 11.06 -5.48 -10.76
C ARG A 469 11.20 -3.98 -10.98
#